data_AF-X0IVF9-F1
#
_entry.id   AF-X0IVF9-F1
#
_cell.length_a   1.000
_cell.length_b   1.000
_cell.length_c   1.000
_cell.angle_alpha   90.00
_cell.angle_beta   90.00
_cell.angle_gamma   90.00
#
_symmetry.space_group_name_H-M   'P 1'
#
loop_
_entity.id
_entity.type
_entity.pdbx_description
1 polymer ?
#
loop_
_entity_poly.entity_id
_entity_poly.type
_entity_poly.pdbx_seq_one_letter_code
_entity_poly.pdbx_strand_id
1 'polypeptide(L)'
;MRVTANWQETLKSAVYYGLSRHFQEHITEFWMSFCTPLSEDEEFIPPDPGSHVYEGPTVDFQDKSTGEFIRLGPRFHLFAPISPLLMIVLRSKYLPEPHEDNNPETNAGRQLYRQIEIDSIYGPGTKSILEDLPVYKAINSCSTLVNRILRKRPGWDGQLRQTDTFSFPFFKLPTHHARIINGLLLDHAFHGLTIIFNKKGPFLDFL
;
A
#
# COMPACT_ATOMS: atom_id res chain seq x y z
N MET A 1 30.43 -0.30 -6.08
CA MET A 1 29.69 0.91 -6.52
C MET A 1 28.92 1.42 -5.30
N ARG A 2 29.33 2.55 -4.70
CA ARG A 2 28.51 3.17 -3.64
C ARG A 2 27.25 3.70 -4.33
N VAL A 3 26.09 3.09 -4.07
CA VAL A 3 24.81 3.68 -4.46
C VAL A 3 24.66 4.94 -3.63
N THR A 4 25.15 6.08 -4.13
CA THR A 4 24.92 7.37 -3.52
C THR A 4 23.43 7.63 -3.53
N ALA A 5 22.89 8.07 -2.39
CA ALA A 5 21.47 8.27 -2.09
C ALA A 5 20.75 9.35 -2.94
N ASN A 6 21.24 9.64 -4.15
CA ASN A 6 20.77 10.73 -4.99
C ASN A 6 19.63 10.32 -5.94
N TRP A 7 19.10 9.10 -5.81
CA TRP A 7 18.02 8.61 -6.69
C TRP A 7 16.78 9.50 -6.60
N GLN A 8 16.50 10.09 -5.44
CA GLN A 8 15.39 11.03 -5.24
C GLN A 8 15.57 12.30 -6.07
N GLU A 9 16.75 12.91 -6.02
CA GLU A 9 17.05 14.13 -6.80
C GLU A 9 17.15 13.84 -8.31
N THR A 10 17.68 12.68 -8.68
CA THR A 10 17.63 12.22 -10.08
C THR A 10 16.20 12.03 -10.55
N LEU A 11 15.34 11.40 -9.75
CA LEU A 11 13.94 11.17 -10.11
C LEU A 11 13.16 12.49 -10.22
N LYS A 12 13.36 13.41 -9.27
CA LYS A 12 12.75 14.75 -9.27
C LYS A 12 13.16 15.58 -10.49
N SER A 13 14.39 15.45 -10.98
CA SER A 13 14.87 16.20 -12.15
C SER A 13 14.51 15.56 -13.48
N ALA A 14 14.25 14.24 -13.51
CA ALA A 14 13.97 13.49 -14.73
C ALA A 14 12.46 13.32 -15.04
N VAL A 15 11.58 13.40 -14.04
CA VAL A 15 10.15 13.08 -14.16
C VAL A 15 9.30 14.23 -13.61
N TYR A 16 8.09 14.40 -14.14
CA TYR A 16 7.11 15.34 -13.60
C TYR A 16 7.01 15.22 -12.07
N TYR A 17 7.07 16.37 -11.38
CA TYR A 17 7.19 16.43 -9.92
C TYR A 17 6.14 15.58 -9.20
N GLY A 18 4.86 15.65 -9.62
CA GLY A 18 3.79 14.86 -9.00
C GLY A 18 4.06 13.35 -9.06
N LEU A 19 4.54 12.84 -10.20
CA LEU A 19 4.88 11.43 -10.35
C LEU A 19 6.11 11.06 -9.51
N SER A 20 7.13 11.92 -9.47
CA SER A 20 8.31 11.68 -8.63
C SER A 20 7.96 11.60 -7.15
N ARG A 21 7.05 12.47 -6.69
CA ARG A 21 6.57 12.53 -5.31
C ARG A 21 5.77 11.28 -4.94
N HIS A 22 4.80 10.90 -5.77
CA HIS A 22 4.00 9.69 -5.52
C HIS A 22 4.85 8.43 -5.55
N PHE A 23 5.79 8.31 -6.51
CA PHE A 23 6.72 7.19 -6.53
C PHE A 23 7.54 7.11 -5.25
N GLN A 24 8.12 8.24 -4.82
CA GLN A 24 8.89 8.30 -3.58
C GLN A 24 8.04 7.88 -2.37
N GLU A 25 6.85 8.45 -2.22
CA GLU A 25 5.90 8.11 -1.16
C GLU A 25 5.59 6.62 -1.14
N HIS A 26 5.22 6.03 -2.29
CA HIS A 26 4.90 4.60 -2.37
C HIS A 26 6.06 3.70 -1.95
N ILE A 27 7.31 4.02 -2.32
CA ILE A 27 8.46 3.15 -2.00
C ILE A 27 9.06 3.38 -0.62
N THR A 28 8.83 4.54 0.02
CA THR A 28 9.37 4.84 1.37
C THR A 28 8.35 4.72 2.49
N GLU A 29 7.06 4.85 2.19
CA GLU A 29 5.97 4.91 3.18
C GLU A 29 5.12 3.64 3.22
N PHE A 30 5.29 2.73 2.26
CA PHE A 30 4.45 1.53 2.15
C PHE A 30 5.27 0.23 1.99
N TRP A 31 4.69 -0.86 2.47
CA TRP A 31 5.10 -2.22 2.15
C TRP A 31 4.28 -2.75 0.99
N MET A 32 4.95 -3.38 0.04
CA MET A 32 4.33 -3.91 -1.17
C MET A 32 4.08 -5.41 -1.02
N SER A 33 2.92 -5.86 -1.52
CA SER A 33 2.60 -7.27 -1.68
C SER A 33 1.71 -7.48 -2.90
N PHE A 34 1.58 -8.73 -3.31
CA PHE A 34 0.71 -9.14 -4.42
C PHE A 34 -0.39 -10.04 -3.89
N CYS A 35 -1.59 -9.94 -4.47
CA CYS A 35 -2.66 -10.86 -4.14
C CYS A 35 -3.50 -11.27 -5.34
N THR A 36 -4.12 -12.44 -5.19
CA THR A 36 -5.15 -12.97 -6.10
C THR A 36 -6.38 -13.29 -5.26
N PRO A 37 -7.61 -13.25 -5.82
CA PRO A 37 -8.79 -13.74 -5.11
C PRO A 37 -8.61 -15.20 -4.68
N LEU A 38 -9.12 -15.53 -3.50
CA LEU A 38 -9.15 -16.92 -3.03
C LEU A 38 -10.20 -17.72 -3.80
N SER A 39 -11.38 -17.14 -4.02
CA SER A 39 -12.45 -17.74 -4.81
C SER A 39 -12.20 -17.54 -6.31
N GLU A 40 -12.42 -18.58 -7.10
CA GLU A 40 -12.35 -18.52 -8.58
C GLU A 40 -13.54 -17.76 -9.19
N ASP A 41 -14.60 -17.55 -8.40
CA ASP A 41 -15.78 -16.79 -8.83
C ASP A 41 -15.59 -15.27 -8.69
N GLU A 42 -14.59 -14.84 -7.93
CA GLU A 42 -14.33 -13.44 -7.62
C GLU A 42 -13.22 -12.87 -8.51
N GLU A 43 -13.38 -11.60 -8.88
CA GLU A 43 -12.44 -10.85 -9.68
C GLU A 43 -12.31 -9.43 -9.10
N PHE A 44 -11.12 -8.84 -9.24
CA PHE A 44 -10.93 -7.41 -9.01
C PHE A 44 -11.51 -6.62 -10.16
N ILE A 45 -12.08 -5.46 -9.84
CA ILE A 45 -12.60 -4.53 -10.84
C ILE A 45 -11.46 -3.56 -11.20
N PRO A 46 -10.83 -3.69 -12.38
CA PRO A 46 -9.76 -2.78 -12.77
C PRO A 46 -10.37 -1.40 -13.04
N PRO A 47 -9.95 -0.36 -12.32
CA PRO A 47 -10.44 0.99 -12.55
C PRO A 47 -9.74 1.61 -13.77
N ASP A 48 -10.18 2.80 -14.19
CA ASP A 48 -9.54 3.55 -15.27
C ASP A 48 -8.01 3.69 -15.01
N PRO A 49 -7.15 3.58 -16.04
CA PRO A 49 -5.70 3.67 -15.88
C PRO A 49 -5.28 4.94 -15.15
N GLY A 50 -4.52 4.79 -14.06
CA GLY A 50 -3.99 5.92 -13.27
C GLY A 50 -4.85 6.35 -12.08
N SER A 51 -6.00 5.72 -11.85
CA SER A 51 -6.75 5.87 -10.61
C SER A 51 -6.01 5.19 -9.45
N HIS A 52 -5.79 5.95 -8.36
CA HIS A 52 -5.19 5.43 -7.15
C HIS A 52 -6.33 5.11 -6.18
N VAL A 53 -6.71 3.84 -6.09
CA VAL A 53 -7.72 3.44 -5.12
C VAL A 53 -7.04 3.28 -3.78
N TYR A 54 -7.60 3.91 -2.75
CA TYR A 54 -7.08 3.84 -1.41
C TYR A 54 -8.18 3.53 -0.42
N GLU A 55 -7.77 2.98 0.71
CA GLU A 55 -8.65 2.81 1.85
C GLU A 55 -9.03 4.17 2.45
N GLY A 56 -10.32 4.45 2.52
CA GLY A 56 -10.86 5.65 3.13
C GLY A 56 -11.88 6.36 2.22
N PRO A 57 -12.37 7.53 2.65
CA PRO A 57 -13.33 8.31 1.87
C PRO A 57 -12.78 8.69 0.49
N THR A 58 -13.60 8.51 -0.55
CA THR A 58 -13.26 8.82 -1.95
C THR A 58 -13.31 10.31 -2.28
N VAL A 59 -14.04 11.08 -1.47
CA VAL A 59 -14.24 12.52 -1.69
C VAL A 59 -13.07 13.27 -1.06
N ASP A 60 -12.09 13.65 -1.87
CA ASP A 60 -11.20 14.72 -1.47
C ASP A 60 -12.02 16.03 -1.42
N PHE A 61 -12.11 16.66 -0.26
CA PHE A 61 -12.88 17.89 -0.09
C PHE A 61 -12.10 19.04 -0.71
N GLN A 62 -12.59 19.65 -1.78
CA GLN A 62 -11.97 20.85 -2.30
C GLN A 62 -12.24 22.03 -1.35
N ASP A 63 -11.18 22.52 -0.70
CA ASP A 63 -11.22 23.77 0.03
C ASP A 63 -11.55 24.90 -0.95
N LYS A 64 -12.69 25.57 -0.73
CA LYS A 64 -13.17 26.62 -1.65
C LYS A 64 -12.31 27.89 -1.61
N SER A 65 -11.52 28.08 -0.57
CA SER A 65 -10.66 29.25 -0.38
C SER A 65 -9.28 29.07 -1.01
N THR A 66 -8.72 27.86 -0.94
CA THR A 66 -7.39 27.55 -1.51
C THR A 66 -7.47 26.83 -2.85
N GLY A 67 -8.60 26.21 -3.17
CA GLY A 67 -8.77 25.32 -4.30
C GLY A 67 -8.12 23.95 -4.11
N GLU A 68 -7.50 23.69 -2.95
CA GLU A 68 -6.80 22.43 -2.68
C GLU A 68 -7.75 21.32 -2.26
N PHE A 69 -7.44 20.10 -2.69
CA PHE A 69 -8.15 18.89 -2.30
C PHE A 69 -7.64 18.41 -0.94
N ILE A 70 -8.47 18.54 0.09
CA ILE A 70 -8.23 18.07 1.46
C ILE A 70 -8.55 16.59 1.55
N ARG A 71 -7.56 15.82 1.99
CA ARG A 71 -7.73 14.39 2.31
C ARG A 71 -8.49 14.24 3.62
N LEU A 72 -9.59 13.51 3.58
CA LEU A 72 -10.44 13.29 4.76
C LEU A 72 -9.96 12.14 5.67
N GLY A 73 -8.88 11.44 5.31
CA GLY A 73 -8.32 10.37 6.13
C GLY A 73 -6.94 9.89 5.66
N PRO A 74 -6.26 9.08 6.49
CA PRO A 74 -4.97 8.49 6.15
C PRO A 74 -5.11 7.39 5.10
N ARG A 75 -4.12 7.28 4.22
CA ARG A 75 -4.01 6.19 3.25
C ARG A 75 -3.33 4.99 3.89
N PHE A 76 -4.12 4.17 4.58
CA PHE A 76 -3.60 2.95 5.19
C PHE A 76 -3.28 1.86 4.17
N HIS A 77 -4.07 1.78 3.10
CA HIS A 77 -3.80 0.89 1.97
C HIS A 77 -4.02 1.59 0.63
N LEU A 78 -3.23 1.20 -0.37
CA LEU A 78 -3.43 1.54 -1.78
C LEU A 78 -3.58 0.24 -2.58
N PHE A 79 -4.51 0.26 -3.52
CA PHE A 79 -4.88 -0.88 -4.36
C PHE A 79 -4.63 -0.54 -5.82
N ALA A 80 -3.85 -1.39 -6.48
CA ALA A 80 -3.60 -1.28 -7.91
C ALA A 80 -3.89 -2.65 -8.58
N PRO A 81 -5.13 -2.90 -9.00
CA PRO A 81 -5.46 -4.07 -9.81
C PRO A 81 -4.69 -4.00 -11.13
N ILE A 82 -3.87 -5.02 -11.41
CA ILE A 82 -3.16 -5.17 -12.68
C ILE A 82 -4.03 -5.95 -13.67
N SER A 83 -4.83 -6.88 -13.16
CA SER A 83 -5.78 -7.69 -13.92
C SER A 83 -6.95 -8.11 -13.00
N PRO A 84 -8.03 -8.69 -13.55
CA PRO A 84 -9.12 -9.24 -12.74
C PRO A 84 -8.68 -10.24 -11.66
N LEU A 85 -7.51 -10.87 -11.81
CA LEU A 85 -7.03 -11.89 -10.86
C LEU A 85 -5.76 -11.49 -10.11
N LEU A 86 -5.17 -10.32 -10.37
CA LEU A 86 -3.90 -9.92 -9.78
C LEU A 86 -3.93 -8.45 -9.39
N MET A 87 -3.56 -8.17 -8.15
CA MET A 87 -3.49 -6.81 -7.60
C MET A 87 -2.20 -6.60 -6.80
N ILE A 88 -1.63 -5.41 -6.92
CA ILE A 88 -0.63 -4.90 -5.99
C ILE A 88 -1.36 -4.23 -4.83
N VAL A 89 -0.95 -4.56 -3.61
CA VAL A 89 -1.40 -3.89 -2.40
C VAL A 89 -0.20 -3.18 -1.78
N LEU A 90 -0.34 -1.89 -1.51
CA LEU A 90 0.60 -1.14 -0.69
C LEU A 90 -0.04 -0.92 0.68
N ARG A 91 0.62 -1.35 1.75
CA ARG A 91 0.18 -1.12 3.14
C ARG A 91 1.09 -0.13 3.83
N SER A 92 0.51 0.87 4.47
CA SER A 92 1.25 1.90 5.18
C SER A 92 2.18 1.30 6.23
N LYS A 93 3.43 1.78 6.27
CA LYS A 93 4.41 1.36 7.28
C LYS A 93 4.06 1.80 8.70
N TYR A 94 3.05 2.63 8.87
CA TYR A 94 2.55 3.11 10.16
C TYR A 94 1.61 2.12 10.85
N LEU A 95 1.13 1.12 10.12
CA LEU A 95 0.37 0.01 10.69
C LEU A 95 1.29 -1.04 11.34
N PRO A 96 0.78 -1.91 12.23
CA PRO A 96 1.60 -2.93 12.89
C PRO A 96 2.36 -3.85 11.92
N GLU A 97 3.60 -4.21 12.27
CA GLU A 97 4.47 -5.13 11.51
C GLU A 97 4.85 -6.35 12.35
N PRO A 98 4.20 -7.52 12.17
CA PRO A 98 4.42 -8.67 13.03
C PRO A 98 5.88 -9.17 13.06
N HIS A 99 6.68 -8.90 12.04
CA HIS A 99 8.08 -9.32 11.97
C HIS A 99 9.06 -8.40 12.70
N GLU A 100 8.64 -7.17 13.01
CA GLU A 100 9.46 -6.15 13.69
C GLU A 100 8.92 -5.77 15.08
N ASP A 101 7.63 -5.96 15.35
CA ASP A 101 6.96 -5.39 16.54
C ASP A 101 7.26 -6.11 17.83
N ASN A 102 7.81 -7.31 17.72
CA ASN A 102 8.39 -8.01 18.87
C ASN A 102 9.65 -7.30 19.40
N ASN A 103 10.25 -6.38 18.63
CA ASN A 103 11.28 -5.47 19.12
C ASN A 103 10.61 -4.21 19.72
N PRO A 104 10.73 -3.97 21.05
CA PRO A 104 10.06 -2.85 21.70
C PRO A 104 10.48 -1.47 21.17
N GLU A 105 11.75 -1.28 20.81
CA GLU A 105 12.26 0.00 20.29
C GLU A 105 11.70 0.28 18.90
N THR A 106 11.62 -0.74 18.04
CA THR A 106 11.07 -0.60 16.68
C THR A 106 9.58 -0.32 16.72
N ASN A 107 8.84 -1.02 17.59
CA ASN A 107 7.42 -0.77 17.82
C ASN A 107 7.17 0.64 18.36
N ALA A 108 7.91 1.07 19.39
CA ALA A 108 7.79 2.41 19.96
C ALA A 108 8.10 3.50 18.93
N GLY A 109 9.15 3.31 18.11
CA GLY A 109 9.48 4.21 17.01
C GLY A 109 8.33 4.34 16.01
N ARG A 110 7.73 3.22 15.57
CA ARG A 110 6.57 3.27 14.67
C ARG A 110 5.37 3.97 15.30
N GLN A 111 5.07 3.69 16.57
CA GLN A 111 3.98 4.35 17.28
C GLN A 111 4.18 5.87 17.34
N LEU A 112 5.41 6.33 17.62
CA LEU A 112 5.75 7.75 17.59
C LEU A 112 5.54 8.35 16.19
N TYR A 113 6.04 7.69 15.14
CA TYR A 113 5.82 8.17 13.77
C TYR A 113 4.35 8.16 13.36
N ARG A 114 3.58 7.14 13.77
CA ARG A 114 2.12 7.10 13.55
C ARG A 114 1.43 8.29 14.24
N GLN A 115 1.83 8.62 15.47
CA GLN A 115 1.28 9.78 16.17
C GLN A 115 1.58 11.09 15.43
N ILE A 116 2.81 11.25 14.93
CA ILE A 116 3.24 12.44 14.21
C ILE A 116 2.56 12.53 12.84
N GLU A 117 2.61 11.48 12.04
CA GLU A 117 2.24 11.52 10.62
C GLU A 117 0.76 11.22 10.36
N ILE A 118 0.07 10.61 11.33
CA ILE A 118 -1.35 10.21 11.19
C ILE A 118 -2.21 10.90 12.23
N ASP A 119 -1.99 10.64 13.52
CA ASP A 119 -2.92 11.11 14.55
C ASP A 119 -2.93 12.64 14.69
N SER A 120 -1.79 13.32 14.44
CA SER A 120 -1.72 14.78 14.50
C SER A 120 -2.52 15.47 13.38
N ILE A 121 -2.73 14.77 12.26
CA ILE A 121 -3.39 15.28 11.06
C ILE A 121 -4.87 14.89 11.05
N TYR A 122 -5.16 13.63 11.36
CA TYR A 122 -6.49 13.04 11.19
C TYR A 122 -7.22 12.79 12.52
N GLY A 123 -6.58 13.12 13.64
CA GLY A 123 -7.09 12.89 14.99
C GLY A 123 -6.70 11.51 15.54
N PRO A 124 -6.66 11.37 16.88
CA PRO A 124 -6.33 10.10 17.50
C PRO A 124 -7.42 9.05 17.25
N GLY A 125 -7.01 7.81 17.06
CA GLY A 125 -7.93 6.66 16.97
C GLY A 125 -8.42 6.34 15.57
N THR A 126 -7.88 6.97 14.52
CA THR A 126 -8.12 6.54 13.13
C THR A 126 -7.57 5.12 12.94
N LYS A 127 -8.45 4.21 12.51
CA LYS A 127 -8.14 2.79 12.31
C LYS A 127 -8.30 2.40 10.85
N SER A 128 -7.53 1.40 10.44
CA SER A 128 -7.74 0.75 9.16
C SER A 128 -8.86 -0.30 9.28
N ILE A 129 -9.77 -0.33 8.30
CA ILE A 129 -10.78 -1.37 8.11
C ILE A 129 -10.19 -2.65 7.51
N LEU A 130 -8.93 -2.62 7.08
CA LEU A 130 -8.19 -3.69 6.43
C LEU A 130 -6.83 -3.94 7.13
N GLU A 131 -6.71 -3.57 8.42
CA GLU A 131 -5.45 -3.66 9.18
C GLU A 131 -4.88 -5.09 9.21
N ASP A 132 -5.77 -6.09 9.13
CA ASP A 132 -5.50 -7.53 9.17
C ASP A 132 -5.05 -8.12 7.82
N LEU A 133 -4.95 -7.31 6.75
CA LEU A 133 -4.37 -7.76 5.49
C LEU A 133 -2.93 -8.25 5.71
N PRO A 134 -2.55 -9.41 5.13
CA PRO A 134 -1.24 -10.01 5.32
C PRO A 134 -0.16 -9.35 4.43
N VAL A 135 -0.04 -8.03 4.52
CA VAL A 135 0.95 -7.23 3.81
C VAL A 135 2.02 -6.80 4.80
N TYR A 136 3.24 -7.25 4.56
CA TYR A 136 4.35 -7.04 5.48
C TYR A 136 5.59 -6.55 4.74
N LYS A 137 6.55 -6.05 5.50
CA LYS A 137 7.85 -5.65 4.94
C LYS A 137 8.49 -6.77 4.14
N ALA A 138 9.04 -6.44 2.97
CA ALA A 138 9.74 -7.39 2.11
C ALA A 138 10.95 -8.01 2.85
N ILE A 139 11.10 -9.33 2.73
CA ILE A 139 12.27 -10.05 3.23
C ILE A 139 13.40 -9.87 2.22
N ASN A 140 14.64 -9.77 2.69
CA ASN A 140 15.81 -9.66 1.81
C ASN A 140 16.90 -10.68 2.12
N SER A 141 17.84 -10.87 1.18
CA SER A 141 18.99 -11.76 1.33
C SER A 141 19.87 -11.46 2.55
N CYS A 142 19.85 -10.22 3.05
CA CYS A 142 20.61 -9.77 4.21
C CYS A 142 19.98 -10.16 5.55
N SER A 143 18.73 -10.64 5.56
CA SER A 143 17.97 -10.97 6.76
C SER A 143 17.44 -12.41 6.72
N THR A 144 17.02 -12.89 7.87
CA THR A 144 16.40 -14.21 8.04
C THR A 144 15.30 -14.12 9.09
N LEU A 145 14.21 -14.85 8.86
CA LEU A 145 13.09 -14.92 9.78
C LEU A 145 13.34 -16.07 10.77
N VAL A 146 13.66 -15.75 12.03
CA VAL A 146 13.87 -16.74 13.10
C VAL A 146 12.80 -16.54 14.15
N ASN A 147 11.97 -17.55 14.41
CA ASN A 147 10.84 -17.47 15.34
C ASN A 147 9.92 -16.27 15.06
N ARG A 148 9.60 -16.03 13.78
CA ARG A 148 8.79 -14.89 13.28
C ARG A 148 9.42 -13.50 13.48
N ILE A 149 10.68 -13.42 13.92
CA ILE A 149 11.40 -12.15 14.09
C ILE A 149 12.41 -12.01 12.96
N LEU A 150 12.39 -10.86 12.28
CA LEU A 150 13.37 -10.56 11.24
C LEU A 150 14.72 -10.22 11.90
N ARG A 151 15.75 -11.00 11.60
CA ARG A 151 17.11 -10.80 12.11
C ARG A 151 18.09 -10.62 10.96
N LYS A 152 19.12 -9.82 11.19
CA LYS A 152 20.26 -9.71 10.27
C LYS A 152 20.97 -11.06 10.18
N ARG A 153 21.36 -11.45 8.97
CA ARG A 153 22.09 -12.70 8.74
C ARG A 153 23.48 -12.62 9.44
N PRO A 154 23.97 -13.71 10.07
CA PRO A 154 25.32 -13.75 10.60
C PRO A 154 26.36 -13.40 9.53
N GLY A 155 27.31 -12.53 9.86
CA GLY A 155 28.36 -12.08 8.94
C GLY A 155 27.94 -10.99 7.94
N TRP A 156 26.71 -10.47 8.03
CA TRP A 156 26.33 -9.29 7.22
C TRP A 156 27.06 -8.04 7.73
N ASP A 157 27.74 -7.36 6.81
CA ASP A 157 28.56 -6.17 7.05
C ASP A 157 27.78 -4.85 7.07
N GLY A 158 26.44 -4.92 7.01
CA GLY A 158 25.57 -3.75 7.02
C GLY A 158 25.44 -3.04 5.67
N GLN A 159 26.05 -3.55 4.60
CA GLN A 159 25.99 -2.94 3.27
C GLN A 159 24.97 -3.67 2.38
N LEU A 160 24.13 -2.88 1.71
CA LEU A 160 23.26 -3.35 0.63
C LEU A 160 24.04 -3.42 -0.68
N ARG A 161 23.71 -4.42 -1.50
CA ARG A 161 24.40 -4.77 -2.75
C ARG A 161 23.38 -4.95 -3.86
N GLN A 162 23.82 -4.76 -5.10
CA GLN A 162 22.98 -5.03 -6.29
C GLN A 162 22.60 -6.51 -6.44
N THR A 163 23.36 -7.41 -5.82
CA THR A 163 23.06 -8.85 -5.76
C THR A 163 22.06 -9.20 -4.67
N ASP A 164 21.65 -8.24 -3.83
CA ASP A 164 20.64 -8.52 -2.82
C ASP A 164 19.27 -8.71 -3.46
N THR A 165 18.58 -9.75 -3.01
CA THR A 165 17.26 -10.12 -3.51
C THR A 165 16.21 -9.72 -2.51
N PHE A 166 15.06 -9.23 -2.99
CA PHE A 166 13.88 -8.93 -2.18
C PHE A 166 12.76 -9.91 -2.51
N SER A 167 12.09 -10.40 -1.49
CA SER A 167 10.94 -11.29 -1.59
C SER A 167 9.71 -10.58 -1.03
N PHE A 168 8.77 -10.29 -1.92
CA PHE A 168 7.50 -9.66 -1.58
C PHE A 168 6.45 -10.73 -1.28
N PRO A 169 5.60 -10.56 -0.25
CA PRO A 169 4.52 -11.49 0.01
C PRO A 169 3.57 -11.60 -1.18
N PHE A 170 3.16 -12.84 -1.47
CA PHE A 170 2.07 -13.16 -2.40
C PHE A 170 1.05 -13.97 -1.63
N PHE A 171 -0.21 -13.51 -1.57
CA PHE A 171 -1.26 -14.21 -0.82
C PHE A 171 -2.58 -14.35 -1.60
N LYS A 172 -3.42 -15.27 -1.10
CA LYS A 172 -4.80 -15.43 -1.53
C LYS A 172 -5.69 -14.56 -0.67
N LEU A 173 -6.44 -13.67 -1.29
CA LEU A 173 -7.29 -12.70 -0.62
C LEU A 173 -8.62 -13.36 -0.28
N PRO A 174 -8.99 -13.46 1.02
CA PRO A 174 -10.28 -13.98 1.42
C PRO A 174 -11.44 -13.18 0.83
N THR A 175 -12.56 -13.86 0.60
CA THR A 175 -13.77 -13.26 0.02
C THR A 175 -14.28 -12.01 0.74
N HIS A 176 -14.23 -11.97 2.08
CA HIS A 176 -14.69 -10.78 2.81
C HIS A 176 -13.82 -9.56 2.50
N HIS A 177 -12.49 -9.72 2.43
CA HIS A 177 -11.57 -8.65 2.05
C HIS A 177 -11.72 -8.27 0.58
N ALA A 178 -11.87 -9.26 -0.30
CA ALA A 178 -12.07 -9.03 -1.74
C ALA A 178 -13.31 -8.16 -2.01
N ARG A 179 -14.41 -8.42 -1.30
CA ARG A 179 -15.64 -7.62 -1.41
C ARG A 179 -15.47 -6.19 -0.90
N ILE A 180 -14.80 -5.99 0.24
CA ILE A 180 -14.50 -4.64 0.76
C ILE A 180 -13.66 -3.87 -0.26
N ILE A 181 -12.60 -4.47 -0.77
CA ILE A 181 -11.71 -3.82 -1.73
C ILE A 181 -12.43 -3.53 -3.04
N ASN A 182 -13.24 -4.46 -3.55
CA ASN A 182 -14.07 -4.20 -4.74
C ASN A 182 -15.09 -3.08 -4.52
N GLY A 183 -15.66 -2.96 -3.32
CA GLY A 183 -16.50 -1.81 -2.95
C GLY A 183 -15.73 -0.49 -3.05
N LEU A 184 -14.51 -0.44 -2.52
CA LEU A 184 -13.64 0.74 -2.66
C LEU A 184 -13.29 1.01 -4.12
N LEU A 185 -12.93 -0.02 -4.90
CA LEU A 185 -12.63 0.12 -6.33
C LEU A 185 -13.84 0.71 -7.08
N LEU A 186 -15.06 0.28 -6.76
CA LEU A 186 -16.30 0.80 -7.31
C LEU A 186 -16.57 2.25 -6.89
N ASP A 187 -16.44 2.58 -5.60
CA ASP A 187 -16.66 3.94 -5.10
C ASP A 187 -15.70 4.94 -5.76
N HIS A 188 -14.45 4.53 -5.99
CA HIS A 188 -13.46 5.34 -6.71
C HIS A 188 -13.74 5.37 -8.22
N ALA A 189 -14.21 4.27 -8.81
CA ALA A 189 -14.56 4.19 -10.23
C ALA A 189 -15.88 4.91 -10.56
N PHE A 190 -16.76 5.16 -9.58
CA PHE A 190 -17.98 5.95 -9.78
C PHE A 190 -17.68 7.40 -10.20
N HIS A 191 -16.49 7.91 -9.86
CA HIS A 191 -15.98 9.18 -10.36
C HIS A 191 -15.20 9.05 -11.69
N GLY A 192 -14.96 7.81 -12.14
CA GLY A 192 -14.30 7.47 -13.40
C GLY A 192 -15.24 7.51 -14.60
N LEU A 193 -14.65 7.43 -15.80
CA LEU A 193 -15.40 7.47 -17.06
C LEU A 193 -15.72 6.05 -17.58
N THR A 194 -14.97 5.02 -17.14
CA THR A 194 -15.14 3.63 -17.60
C THR A 194 -14.89 2.61 -16.48
N ILE A 195 -15.58 1.47 -16.55
CA ILE A 195 -15.34 0.29 -15.70
C ILE A 195 -15.10 -0.93 -16.60
N ILE A 196 -14.03 -1.68 -16.36
CA ILE A 196 -13.73 -2.93 -17.08
C ILE A 196 -14.10 -4.11 -16.19
N PHE A 197 -14.81 -5.10 -16.75
CA PHE A 197 -15.18 -6.33 -16.05
C PHE A 197 -15.16 -7.50 -17.03
N ASN A 198 -14.91 -8.72 -16.52
CA ASN A 198 -14.90 -9.93 -17.34
C ASN A 198 -16.28 -10.63 -17.33
N LYS A 199 -16.93 -10.71 -16.16
CA LYS A 199 -18.25 -11.32 -15.99
C LYS A 199 -19.37 -10.26 -15.94
N LYS A 200 -20.27 -10.27 -16.94
CA LYS A 200 -21.37 -9.28 -17.07
C LYS A 200 -22.52 -9.49 -16.07
N GLY A 201 -22.87 -10.73 -15.76
CA GLY A 201 -24.06 -11.07 -14.95
C GLY A 201 -24.04 -10.47 -13.54
N PRO A 202 -23.04 -10.78 -12.71
CA PRO A 202 -22.97 -10.28 -11.33
C PRO A 202 -22.91 -8.75 -11.23
N PHE A 203 -22.44 -8.05 -12.26
CA PHE A 203 -22.27 -6.59 -12.24
C PHE A 203 -23.59 -5.84 -12.48
N LEU A 204 -24.50 -6.39 -13.29
CA LEU A 204 -25.80 -5.76 -13.56
C LEU A 204 -26.73 -5.77 -12.33
N ASP A 205 -26.49 -6.67 -11.38
CA ASP A 205 -27.27 -6.74 -10.13
C ASP A 205 -26.87 -5.63 -9.13
N PHE A 206 -25.80 -4.87 -9.39
CA PHE A 206 -25.32 -3.76 -8.56
C PHE A 206 -25.75 -2.36 -9.05
N LEU A 207 -26.40 -2.26 -10.23
CA LEU A 207 -27.00 -1.03 -10.77
C LEU A 207 -28.48 -0.93 -10.42
#